data_AF-A0A536QIS1-F1
#
_entry.id   AF-A0A536QIS1-F1
#
_cell.length_a   1.000
_cell.length_b   1.000
_cell.length_c   1.000
_cell.angle_alpha   90.00
_cell.angle_beta   90.00
_cell.angle_gamma   90.00
#
_symmetry.space_group_name_H-M   'P 1'
#
loop_
_entity.id
_entity.type
_entity.pdbx_description
1 polymer ?
#
loop_
_entity_poly.entity_id
_entity_poly.type
_entity_poly.pdbx_seq_one_letter_code
_entity_poly.pdbx_strand_id
1 'polypeptide(L)'
;MSSHSAYLNAWVFTAIAGTRPEQGGRLSLPETLDGADYFNRAMISKSELEHGVRDLVSAGLISVAGQSFALTETGHDVSKSVWRKYEQRRSGNHPIAIAEERLKSIPCAEELGGWSLTQQEFDSAVATYRTNFRETLRKIDPELATWIEQGRPSRADRQLEDLLARVRARHPSLRIDEVMPPFRSAHMPIQPGLRFAIALSVQGDELQLYVGDRFWVEYFPSSKPVVVEDLEARVLGLISGECRIVESYIGHHGVSARLECRDESGRWRRRARWSSLRSLLPLRRHERVLQNVGP
;
A
#
# COMPACT_ATOMS: atom_id res chain seq x y z
N MET A 1 3.94 -1.14 -18.03
CA MET A 1 3.58 0.28 -17.86
C MET A 1 3.65 0.56 -16.38
N SER A 2 4.69 1.26 -15.94
CA SER A 2 4.81 1.67 -14.56
C SER A 2 3.66 2.61 -14.21
N SER A 3 2.90 2.25 -13.18
CA SER A 3 1.79 3.05 -12.68
C SER A 3 2.35 4.25 -11.91
N HIS A 4 2.70 5.32 -12.62
CA HIS A 4 2.85 6.62 -11.98
C HIS A 4 1.54 6.92 -11.22
N SER A 5 1.60 6.84 -9.90
CA SER A 5 0.43 7.10 -9.06
C SER A 5 0.72 8.31 -8.19
N ALA A 6 -0.08 9.35 -8.34
CA ALA A 6 -0.05 10.52 -7.46
C ALA A 6 -0.18 10.12 -5.98
N TYR A 7 -0.79 8.96 -5.71
CA TYR A 7 -0.88 8.34 -4.41
C TYR A 7 0.50 7.95 -3.85
N LEU A 8 1.37 7.37 -4.66
CA LEU A 8 2.73 7.02 -4.23
C LEU A 8 3.54 8.26 -3.84
N ASN A 9 3.47 9.30 -4.69
CA ASN A 9 4.12 10.58 -4.41
C ASN A 9 3.58 11.22 -3.12
N ALA A 10 2.27 11.10 -2.88
CA ALA A 10 1.65 11.56 -1.66
C ALA A 10 2.07 10.77 -0.43
N TRP A 11 2.22 9.45 -0.54
CA TRP A 11 2.67 8.61 0.55
C TRP A 11 4.09 8.99 0.97
N VAL A 12 5.05 9.04 0.03
CA VAL A 12 6.44 9.43 0.31
C VAL A 12 6.51 10.87 0.83
N PHE A 13 5.76 11.79 0.22
CA PHE A 13 5.74 13.18 0.66
C PHE A 13 5.20 13.32 2.08
N THR A 14 4.08 12.66 2.41
CA THR A 14 3.50 12.70 3.76
C THR A 14 4.43 12.07 4.79
N ALA A 15 5.14 10.99 4.45
CA ALA A 15 6.16 10.41 5.32
C ALA A 15 7.28 11.42 5.65
N ILE A 16 7.83 12.09 4.64
CA ILE A 16 8.91 13.09 4.85
C ILE A 16 8.38 14.35 5.55
N ALA A 17 7.20 14.84 5.16
CA ALA A 17 6.65 16.11 5.63
C ALA A 17 5.94 16.04 6.99
N GLY A 18 5.49 14.84 7.38
CA GLY A 18 4.76 14.58 8.61
C GLY A 18 5.62 14.08 9.75
N THR A 19 6.79 13.51 9.45
CA THR A 19 7.72 13.01 10.47
C THR A 19 8.72 14.09 10.87
N ARG A 20 8.96 14.22 12.17
CA ARG A 20 9.99 15.12 12.70
C ARG A 20 11.31 14.36 12.81
N PRO A 21 12.43 14.91 12.29
CA PRO A 21 13.73 14.31 12.49
C PRO A 21 14.11 14.34 13.98
N GLU A 22 14.65 13.24 14.49
CA GLU A 22 15.16 13.13 15.86
C GLU A 22 16.47 13.92 16.04
N GLN A 23 17.30 13.97 14.98
CA GLN A 23 18.59 14.65 14.98
C GLN A 23 18.80 15.48 13.71
N GLY A 24 19.14 16.76 13.88
CA GLY A 24 19.42 17.67 12.77
C GLY A 24 18.17 18.17 12.03
N GLY A 25 18.38 18.78 10.86
CA GLY A 25 17.31 19.36 10.03
C GLY A 25 16.83 18.46 8.88
N ARG A 26 17.24 17.19 8.84
CA ARG A 26 16.95 16.26 7.74
C ARG A 26 16.47 14.92 8.31
N LEU A 27 15.48 14.32 7.67
CA LEU A 27 14.93 13.02 8.02
C LEU A 27 15.82 11.91 7.41
N SER A 28 16.29 10.98 8.21
CA SER A 28 17.02 9.81 7.72
C SER A 28 16.08 8.82 7.02
N LEU A 29 16.65 7.88 6.27
CA LEU A 29 15.91 6.82 5.61
C LEU A 29 15.09 5.95 6.59
N PRO A 30 15.63 5.48 7.74
CA PRO A 30 14.83 4.76 8.73
C PRO A 30 13.63 5.57 9.27
N GLU A 31 13.83 6.85 9.57
CA GLU A 31 12.73 7.72 10.05
C GLU A 31 11.69 7.99 8.96
N THR A 32 12.12 8.01 7.70
CA THR A 32 11.20 8.11 6.55
C THR A 32 10.36 6.84 6.41
N LEU A 33 10.96 5.66 6.62
CA LEU A 33 10.23 4.38 6.63
C LEU A 33 9.24 4.32 7.79
N ASP A 34 9.62 4.82 8.97
CA ASP A 34 8.72 4.95 10.13
C ASP A 34 7.53 5.85 9.82
N GLY A 35 7.78 7.02 9.23
CA GLY A 35 6.71 7.91 8.75
C GLY A 35 5.78 7.25 7.73
N ALA A 36 6.37 6.52 6.77
CA ALA A 36 5.62 5.83 5.74
C ALA A 36 4.67 4.78 6.34
N ASP A 37 5.14 3.99 7.31
CA ASP A 37 4.32 3.03 8.04
C ASP A 37 3.28 3.73 8.94
N TYR A 38 3.68 4.74 9.70
CA TYR A 38 2.78 5.46 10.60
C TYR A 38 1.57 6.04 9.86
N PHE A 39 1.80 6.72 8.74
CA PHE A 39 0.73 7.35 7.98
C PHE A 39 -0.04 6.31 7.15
N ASN A 40 0.62 5.44 6.40
CA ASN A 40 -0.12 4.58 5.46
C ASN A 40 -0.49 3.20 6.02
N ARG A 41 -0.04 2.85 7.22
CA ARG A 41 -0.18 1.51 7.83
C ARG A 41 0.32 0.39 6.93
N ALA A 42 1.38 0.67 6.19
CA ALA A 42 1.96 -0.23 5.21
C ALA A 42 3.47 -0.01 5.11
N MET A 43 4.20 -1.07 4.77
CA MET A 43 5.61 -0.95 4.43
C MET A 43 5.73 -0.57 2.96
N ILE A 44 6.37 0.57 2.70
CA ILE A 44 6.72 0.97 1.34
C ILE A 44 7.83 0.07 0.80
N SER A 45 7.72 -0.39 -0.45
CA SER A 45 8.79 -1.13 -1.10
C SER A 45 9.94 -0.21 -1.53
N LYS A 46 11.12 -0.80 -1.76
CA LYS A 46 12.28 -0.07 -2.28
C LYS A 46 11.96 0.67 -3.59
N SER A 47 11.32 -0.01 -4.55
CA SER A 47 10.99 0.57 -5.86
C SER A 47 9.98 1.71 -5.74
N GLU A 48 8.99 1.57 -4.85
CA GLU A 48 8.00 2.62 -4.58
C GLU A 48 8.66 3.85 -3.96
N LEU A 49 9.53 3.65 -2.97
CA LEU A 49 10.26 4.75 -2.33
C LEU A 49 11.15 5.48 -3.32
N GLU A 50 11.92 4.75 -4.12
CA GLU A 50 12.79 5.34 -5.15
C GLU A 50 12.00 6.17 -6.16
N HIS A 51 10.88 5.63 -6.67
CA HIS A 51 10.02 6.34 -7.60
C HIS A 51 9.49 7.63 -6.97
N GLY A 52 8.89 7.55 -5.77
CA GLY A 52 8.34 8.72 -5.11
C GLY A 52 9.40 9.78 -4.78
N VAL A 53 10.60 9.37 -4.36
CA VAL A 53 11.71 10.29 -4.12
C VAL A 53 12.14 10.99 -5.41
N ARG A 54 12.29 10.27 -6.53
CA ARG A 54 12.69 10.85 -7.82
C ARG A 54 11.68 11.88 -8.30
N ASP A 55 10.39 11.56 -8.24
CA ASP A 55 9.31 12.47 -8.62
C ASP A 55 9.32 13.74 -7.76
N LEU A 56 9.44 13.59 -6.45
CA LEU A 56 9.43 14.73 -5.51
C LEU A 56 10.67 15.61 -5.62
N VAL A 57 11.85 15.03 -5.90
CA VAL A 57 13.07 15.77 -6.19
C VAL A 57 12.93 16.53 -7.51
N SER A 58 12.46 15.85 -8.56
CA SER A 58 12.24 16.48 -9.88
C SER A 58 11.22 17.61 -9.83
N ALA A 59 10.22 17.50 -8.94
CA ALA A 59 9.23 18.55 -8.69
C ALA A 59 9.75 19.67 -7.77
N GLY A 60 11.00 19.57 -7.27
CA GLY A 60 11.61 20.56 -6.39
C GLY A 60 10.95 20.63 -5.00
N LEU A 61 10.27 19.56 -4.55
CA LEU A 61 9.54 19.53 -3.27
C LEU A 61 10.41 19.02 -2.12
N ILE A 62 11.38 18.17 -2.43
CA ILE A 62 12.34 17.66 -1.45
C ILE A 62 13.77 17.81 -1.97
N SER A 63 14.72 17.86 -1.05
CA SER A 63 16.15 17.73 -1.31
C SER A 63 16.66 16.43 -0.71
N VAL A 64 17.67 15.82 -1.34
CA VAL A 64 18.28 14.57 -0.87
C VAL A 64 19.79 14.77 -0.65
N ALA A 65 20.31 14.24 0.45
CA ALA A 65 21.74 14.22 0.77
C ALA A 65 22.08 12.84 1.33
N GLY A 66 22.73 12.00 0.53
CA GLY A 66 22.91 10.58 0.84
C GLY A 66 21.56 9.89 1.04
N GLN A 67 21.32 9.35 2.24
CA GLN A 67 20.08 8.68 2.65
C GLN A 67 19.23 9.56 3.58
N SER A 68 19.30 10.89 3.41
CA SER A 68 18.54 11.85 4.22
C SER A 68 17.76 12.84 3.36
N PHE A 69 16.58 13.23 3.83
CA PHE A 69 15.58 14.01 3.11
C PHE A 69 15.24 15.29 3.86
N ALA A 70 14.97 16.37 3.13
CA ALA A 70 14.38 17.57 3.72
C ALA A 70 13.43 18.23 2.73
N LEU A 71 12.40 18.89 3.25
CA LEU A 71 11.54 19.73 2.42
C LEU A 71 12.33 20.92 1.88
N THR A 72 12.08 21.27 0.63
CA THR A 72 12.46 22.59 0.11
C THR A 72 11.47 23.65 0.61
N GLU A 73 11.71 24.92 0.29
CA GLU A 73 10.72 25.98 0.56
C GLU A 73 9.36 25.67 -0.09
N THR A 74 9.36 25.24 -1.35
CA THR A 74 8.15 24.81 -2.06
C THR A 74 7.51 23.59 -1.39
N GLY A 75 8.31 22.62 -0.93
CA GLY A 75 7.83 21.48 -0.15
C GLY A 75 7.16 21.89 1.16
N HIS A 76 7.74 22.85 1.88
CA HIS A 76 7.15 23.38 3.10
C HIS A 76 5.80 24.06 2.86
N ASP A 77 5.64 24.80 1.77
CA ASP A 77 4.37 25.44 1.44
C ASP A 77 3.28 24.43 1.08
N VAL A 78 3.65 23.38 0.34
CA VAL A 78 2.75 22.24 0.07
C VAL A 78 2.35 21.56 1.38
N SER A 79 3.32 21.26 2.25
CA SER A 79 3.09 20.62 3.56
C SER A 79 2.14 21.44 4.44
N LYS A 80 2.39 22.75 4.58
CA LYS A 80 1.49 23.67 5.32
C LYS A 80 0.07 23.64 4.76
N SER A 81 -0.08 23.62 3.43
CA SER A 81 -1.41 23.55 2.82
C SER A 81 -2.09 22.20 3.06
N VAL A 82 -1.35 21.09 3.08
CA VAL A 82 -1.90 19.75 3.37
C VAL A 82 -2.37 19.69 4.82
N TRP A 83 -1.52 20.07 5.77
CA TRP A 83 -1.83 19.96 7.20
C TRP A 83 -2.93 20.91 7.64
N ARG A 84 -2.94 22.15 7.14
CA ARG A 84 -4.06 23.07 7.37
C ARG A 84 -5.40 22.49 6.90
N LYS A 85 -5.43 21.81 5.75
CA LYS A 85 -6.66 21.17 5.25
C LYS A 85 -7.05 19.93 6.06
N TYR A 86 -6.07 19.18 6.54
CA TYR A 86 -6.28 18.02 7.40
C TYR A 86 -6.92 18.45 8.72
N GLU A 87 -6.36 19.46 9.39
CA GLU A 87 -6.86 20.00 10.67
C GLU A 87 -8.26 20.62 10.58
N GLN A 88 -8.59 21.25 9.44
CA GLN A 88 -9.90 21.88 9.22
C GLN A 88 -11.05 20.89 9.04
N ARG A 89 -10.78 19.62 8.69
CA ARG A 89 -11.83 18.63 8.42
C ARG A 89 -12.16 17.82 9.66
N ARG A 90 -13.38 18.00 10.18
CA ARG A 90 -13.94 17.20 11.29
C ARG A 90 -14.20 15.72 10.93
N SER A 91 -14.04 15.29 9.68
CA SER A 91 -14.25 13.91 9.26
C SER A 91 -13.23 13.38 8.24
N GLY A 92 -12.46 12.38 8.66
CA GLY A 92 -12.12 11.17 7.90
C GLY A 92 -11.13 11.23 6.74
N ASN A 93 -10.65 12.40 6.31
CA ASN A 93 -9.71 12.45 5.19
C ASN A 93 -8.27 12.21 5.65
N HIS A 94 -7.70 11.10 5.21
CA HIS A 94 -6.29 10.78 5.39
C HIS A 94 -5.38 11.85 4.77
N PRO A 95 -4.27 12.28 5.42
CA PRO A 95 -3.39 13.31 4.86
C PRO A 95 -2.78 12.92 3.51
N ILE A 96 -2.55 11.62 3.27
CA ILE A 96 -2.12 11.12 1.96
C ILE A 96 -3.14 11.46 0.89
N ALA A 97 -4.45 11.35 1.13
CA ALA A 97 -5.46 11.69 0.14
C ALA A 97 -5.49 13.19 -0.18
N ILE A 98 -5.16 14.04 0.79
CA ILE A 98 -5.04 15.50 0.61
C ILE A 98 -3.78 15.83 -0.19
N ALA A 99 -2.66 15.17 0.13
CA ALA A 99 -1.40 15.32 -0.59
C ALA A 99 -1.52 14.78 -2.03
N GLU A 100 -2.18 13.63 -2.25
CA GLU A 100 -2.45 13.07 -3.58
C GLU A 100 -3.18 14.09 -4.44
N GLU A 101 -4.21 14.74 -3.88
CA GLU A 101 -4.96 15.75 -4.60
C GLU A 101 -4.09 16.94 -5.04
N ARG A 102 -3.07 17.27 -4.25
CA ARG A 102 -2.15 18.38 -4.52
C ARG A 102 -1.02 18.00 -5.48
N LEU A 103 -0.61 16.74 -5.47
CA LEU A 103 0.55 16.24 -6.19
C LEU A 103 0.22 15.60 -7.54
N LYS A 104 -1.07 15.51 -7.92
CA LYS A 104 -1.52 14.91 -9.20
C LYS A 104 -0.82 15.43 -10.46
N SER A 105 -0.34 16.66 -10.43
CA SER A 105 0.24 17.35 -11.59
C SER A 105 1.75 17.29 -11.62
N ILE A 106 2.41 16.65 -10.64
CA ILE A 106 3.87 16.53 -10.70
C ILE A 106 4.25 15.48 -11.76
N PRO A 107 5.29 15.75 -12.57
CA PRO A 107 5.69 14.83 -13.62
C PRO A 107 6.28 13.54 -13.04
N CYS A 108 6.03 12.42 -13.71
CA CYS A 108 6.75 11.16 -13.46
C CYS A 108 8.22 11.34 -13.89
N ALA A 109 9.14 11.08 -12.98
CA ALA A 109 10.58 11.17 -13.16
C ALA A 109 11.27 9.81 -13.00
N GLU A 110 10.51 8.71 -13.00
CA GLU A 110 11.05 7.36 -12.79
C GLU A 110 12.17 6.99 -13.77
N GLU A 111 12.03 7.37 -15.04
CA GLU A 111 12.99 7.07 -16.10
C GLU A 111 14.15 8.09 -16.19
N LEU A 112 14.08 9.21 -15.49
CA LEU A 112 15.08 10.28 -15.58
C LEU A 112 16.41 9.92 -14.88
N GLY A 113 16.46 8.76 -14.20
CA GLY A 113 17.57 8.42 -13.32
C GLY A 113 17.66 9.37 -12.13
N GLY A 114 18.61 9.14 -11.22
CA GLY A 114 18.82 10.00 -10.05
C GLY A 114 19.04 9.19 -8.78
N TRP A 115 18.38 9.61 -7.69
CA TRP A 115 18.54 8.93 -6.40
C TRP A 115 18.07 7.48 -6.47
N SER A 116 18.87 6.57 -5.92
CA SER A 116 18.59 5.13 -5.86
C SER A 116 19.29 4.54 -4.64
N LEU A 117 18.80 3.39 -4.19
CA LEU A 117 19.43 2.59 -3.16
C LEU A 117 19.91 1.27 -3.75
N THR A 118 20.94 0.70 -3.15
CA THR A 118 21.19 -0.73 -3.25
C THR A 118 20.15 -1.49 -2.41
N GLN A 119 19.94 -2.78 -2.70
CA GLN A 119 19.07 -3.60 -1.86
C GLN A 119 19.59 -3.68 -0.41
N GLN A 120 20.92 -3.79 -0.25
CA GLN A 120 21.57 -3.84 1.05
C GLN A 120 21.32 -2.58 1.90
N GLU A 121 21.38 -1.39 1.29
CA GLU A 121 21.08 -0.14 2.00
C GLU A 121 19.63 -0.06 2.45
N PHE A 122 18.69 -0.47 1.59
CA PHE A 122 17.28 -0.52 1.94
C PHE A 122 17.01 -1.52 3.07
N ASP A 123 17.55 -2.74 2.96
CA ASP A 123 17.38 -3.78 3.99
C ASP A 123 18.01 -3.35 5.34
N SER A 124 19.17 -2.69 5.30
CA SER A 124 19.80 -2.12 6.50
C SER A 124 18.92 -1.06 7.15
N ALA A 125 18.33 -0.15 6.37
CA ALA A 125 17.45 0.87 6.90
C ALA A 125 16.14 0.29 7.47
N VAL A 126 15.57 -0.73 6.82
CA VAL A 126 14.43 -1.49 7.34
C VAL A 126 14.79 -2.17 8.66
N ALA A 127 15.99 -2.74 8.78
CA ALA A 127 16.44 -3.36 10.04
C ALA A 127 16.58 -2.34 11.18
N THR A 128 17.09 -1.14 10.89
CA THR A 128 17.15 -0.03 11.86
C THR A 128 15.74 0.43 12.26
N TYR A 129 14.86 0.70 11.29
CA TYR A 129 13.47 1.07 11.55
C TYR A 129 12.78 0.03 12.44
N ARG A 130 12.90 -1.27 12.13
CA ARG A 130 12.30 -2.35 12.94
C ARG A 130 12.83 -2.37 14.37
N THR A 131 14.12 -2.09 14.54
CA THR A 131 14.74 -2.00 15.87
C THR A 131 14.12 -0.84 16.65
N ASN A 132 14.06 0.35 16.06
CA ASN A 132 13.48 1.55 16.68
C ASN A 132 12.00 1.35 17.01
N PHE A 133 11.23 0.78 16.09
CA PHE A 133 9.82 0.45 16.30
C PHE A 133 9.63 -0.47 17.50
N ARG A 134 10.44 -1.54 17.61
CA ARG A 134 10.38 -2.46 18.77
C ARG A 134 10.73 -1.77 20.07
N GLU A 135 11.76 -0.93 20.09
CA GLU A 135 12.14 -0.18 21.29
C GLU A 135 11.04 0.79 21.73
N THR A 136 10.41 1.48 20.78
CA THR A 136 9.25 2.33 21.05
C THR A 136 8.07 1.49 21.55
N LEU A 137 7.79 0.35 20.91
CA LEU A 137 6.72 -0.56 21.31
C LEU A 137 6.92 -1.07 22.74
N ARG A 138 8.14 -1.46 23.12
CA ARG A 138 8.46 -1.87 24.50
C ARG A 138 8.16 -0.78 25.53
N LYS A 139 8.24 0.50 25.15
CA LYS A 139 7.96 1.63 26.05
C LYS A 139 6.46 1.91 26.17
N ILE A 140 5.70 1.76 25.08
CA ILE A 140 4.29 2.14 25.02
C ILE A 140 3.33 0.96 25.31
N ASP A 141 3.71 -0.25 24.94
CA ASP A 141 2.94 -1.49 25.10
C ASP A 141 3.90 -2.70 25.28
N PRO A 142 4.43 -2.88 26.50
CA PRO A 142 5.40 -3.95 26.80
C PRO A 142 4.83 -5.36 26.58
N GLU A 143 3.51 -5.54 26.78
CA GLU A 143 2.83 -6.83 26.58
C GLU A 143 2.77 -7.17 25.09
N LEU A 144 2.34 -6.23 24.24
CA LEU A 144 2.35 -6.40 22.79
C LEU A 144 3.77 -6.58 22.25
N ALA A 145 4.76 -5.81 22.75
CA ALA A 145 6.16 -5.99 22.38
C ALA A 145 6.66 -7.40 22.68
N THR A 146 6.40 -7.90 23.89
CA THR A 146 6.74 -9.26 24.32
C THR A 146 6.06 -10.30 23.43
N TRP A 147 4.79 -10.10 23.10
CA TRP A 147 4.02 -10.99 22.23
C TRP A 147 4.59 -11.05 20.80
N ILE A 148 4.97 -9.90 20.21
CA ILE A 148 5.63 -9.83 18.89
C ILE A 148 7.02 -10.47 18.93
N GLU A 149 7.81 -10.22 19.98
CA GLU A 149 9.19 -10.72 20.14
C GLU A 149 9.28 -12.22 20.38
N GLN A 150 8.29 -12.78 21.08
CA GLN A 150 8.11 -14.23 21.18
C GLN A 150 7.74 -14.87 19.84
N GLY A 151 7.55 -14.05 18.79
CA GLY A 151 7.22 -14.50 17.44
C GLY A 151 5.94 -15.32 17.43
N ARG A 152 5.00 -15.04 18.34
CA ARG A 152 3.72 -15.74 18.35
C ARG A 152 2.88 -15.10 17.26
N PRO A 153 2.71 -15.71 16.07
CA PRO A 153 1.88 -15.12 15.04
C PRO A 153 0.46 -14.90 15.60
N SER A 154 -0.16 -13.77 15.25
CA SER A 154 -1.58 -13.59 15.49
C SER A 154 -2.33 -14.70 14.77
N ARG A 155 -3.60 -14.88 15.13
CA ARG A 155 -4.43 -15.81 14.38
C ARG A 155 -4.50 -15.40 12.90
N ALA A 156 -4.63 -14.10 12.63
CA ALA A 156 -4.60 -13.53 11.28
C ALA A 156 -3.27 -13.82 10.57
N ASP A 157 -2.12 -13.68 11.26
CA ASP A 157 -0.81 -13.99 10.70
C ASP A 157 -0.67 -15.46 10.30
N ARG A 158 -1.18 -16.38 11.12
CA ARG A 158 -1.21 -17.81 10.78
C ARG A 158 -2.11 -18.07 9.59
N GLN A 159 -3.26 -17.41 9.53
CA GLN A 159 -4.21 -17.58 8.43
C GLN A 159 -3.66 -17.05 7.11
N LEU A 160 -2.94 -15.92 7.13
CA LEU A 160 -2.24 -15.42 5.95
C LEU A 160 -1.13 -16.39 5.54
N GLU A 161 -0.32 -16.90 6.47
CA GLU A 161 0.73 -17.89 6.17
C GLU A 161 0.17 -19.15 5.51
N ASP A 162 -0.89 -19.70 6.10
CA ASP A 162 -1.60 -20.86 5.61
C ASP A 162 -2.16 -20.63 4.18
N LEU A 163 -2.73 -19.45 3.93
CA LEU A 163 -3.19 -19.05 2.61
C LEU A 163 -2.02 -18.97 1.61
N LEU A 164 -0.93 -18.31 1.97
CA LEU A 164 0.24 -18.16 1.10
C LEU A 164 0.88 -19.52 0.79
N ALA A 165 0.96 -20.42 1.77
CA ALA A 165 1.43 -21.78 1.58
C ALA A 165 0.57 -22.53 0.56
N ARG A 166 -0.76 -22.39 0.63
CA ARG A 166 -1.69 -23.00 -0.35
C ARG A 166 -1.59 -22.36 -1.75
N VAL A 167 -1.39 -21.04 -1.84
CA VAL A 167 -1.14 -20.37 -3.12
C VAL A 167 0.14 -20.90 -3.75
N ARG A 168 1.24 -21.01 -2.98
CA ARG A 168 2.52 -21.58 -3.47
C ARG A 168 2.37 -23.02 -3.93
N ALA A 169 1.61 -23.83 -3.20
CA ALA A 169 1.37 -25.23 -3.57
C ALA A 169 0.61 -25.37 -4.90
N ARG A 170 -0.36 -24.48 -5.16
CA ARG A 170 -1.17 -24.49 -6.40
C ARG A 170 -0.50 -23.77 -7.57
N HIS A 171 0.32 -22.76 -7.28
CA HIS A 171 0.96 -21.89 -8.27
C HIS A 171 2.46 -21.71 -7.95
N PRO A 172 3.28 -22.76 -8.10
CA PRO A 172 4.69 -22.74 -7.68
C PRO A 172 5.57 -21.76 -8.48
N SER A 173 5.11 -21.31 -9.64
CA SER A 173 5.81 -20.32 -10.47
C SER A 173 5.56 -18.86 -10.07
N LEU A 174 4.60 -18.59 -9.15
CA LEU A 174 4.33 -17.22 -8.71
C LEU A 174 5.36 -16.76 -7.68
N ARG A 175 6.00 -15.63 -7.97
CA ARG A 175 6.77 -14.85 -6.99
C ARG A 175 5.80 -14.20 -6.01
N ILE A 176 6.07 -14.40 -4.72
CA ILE A 176 5.36 -13.79 -3.60
C ILE A 176 6.41 -13.15 -2.70
N ASP A 177 6.42 -11.83 -2.66
CA ASP A 177 7.34 -11.03 -1.86
C ASP A 177 6.71 -10.81 -0.47
N GLU A 178 7.21 -11.51 0.56
CA GLU A 178 6.71 -11.39 1.94
C GLU A 178 7.50 -10.36 2.75
N VAL A 179 6.80 -9.55 3.52
CA VAL A 179 7.39 -8.63 4.51
C VAL A 179 6.91 -9.04 5.90
N MET A 180 7.88 -9.35 6.76
CA MET A 180 7.68 -9.63 8.19
C MET A 180 8.17 -8.42 9.03
N PRO A 181 7.97 -8.39 10.36
CA PRO A 181 7.20 -7.41 11.15
C PRO A 181 7.53 -5.89 10.97
N PRO A 182 6.64 -4.95 11.41
CA PRO A 182 5.58 -5.16 12.40
C PRO A 182 4.22 -5.67 11.88
N PHE A 183 3.93 -5.56 10.58
CA PHE A 183 2.73 -6.11 9.96
C PHE A 183 3.09 -7.15 8.92
N ARG A 184 2.47 -8.34 8.98
CA ARG A 184 2.66 -9.38 7.97
C ARG A 184 1.96 -8.95 6.69
N SER A 185 2.71 -8.88 5.61
CA SER A 185 2.16 -8.60 4.29
C SER A 185 2.84 -9.44 3.22
N ALA A 186 2.13 -9.63 2.12
CA ALA A 186 2.61 -10.35 0.95
C ALA A 186 2.18 -9.62 -0.31
N HIS A 187 3.10 -9.46 -1.25
CA HIS A 187 2.87 -8.83 -2.52
C HIS A 187 3.17 -9.79 -3.66
N MET A 188 2.20 -9.97 -4.56
CA MET A 188 2.34 -10.72 -5.81
C MET A 188 2.39 -9.71 -6.96
N PRO A 189 3.59 -9.38 -7.46
CA PRO A 189 3.74 -8.37 -8.51
C PRO A 189 3.20 -8.88 -9.85
N ILE A 190 3.04 -7.96 -10.80
CA ILE A 190 2.76 -8.31 -12.21
C ILE A 190 3.91 -9.17 -12.73
N GLN A 191 3.58 -10.36 -13.22
CA GLN A 191 4.55 -11.38 -13.64
C GLN A 191 3.91 -12.37 -14.62
N PRO A 192 4.67 -13.23 -15.31
CA PRO A 192 4.09 -14.28 -16.13
C PRO A 192 3.08 -15.12 -15.34
N GLY A 193 1.86 -15.22 -15.85
CA GLY A 193 0.76 -15.89 -15.15
C GLY A 193 -0.02 -15.03 -14.15
N LEU A 194 0.31 -13.73 -13.99
CA LEU A 194 -0.47 -12.78 -13.18
C LEU A 194 -0.41 -11.36 -13.78
N ARG A 195 -1.53 -10.90 -14.36
CA ARG A 195 -1.59 -9.66 -15.17
C ARG A 195 -1.76 -8.36 -14.38
N PHE A 196 -1.98 -8.44 -13.07
CA PHE A 196 -2.15 -7.31 -12.16
C PHE A 196 -1.59 -7.67 -10.79
N ALA A 197 -1.13 -6.69 -10.03
CA ALA A 197 -0.61 -6.95 -8.70
C ALA A 197 -1.75 -7.35 -7.73
N ILE A 198 -1.43 -8.26 -6.81
CA ILE A 198 -2.27 -8.62 -5.65
C ILE A 198 -1.43 -8.40 -4.40
N ALA A 199 -1.95 -7.66 -3.43
CA ALA A 199 -1.33 -7.52 -2.12
C ALA A 199 -2.28 -7.98 -1.01
N LEU A 200 -1.69 -8.59 0.01
CA LEU A 200 -2.36 -9.06 1.22
C LEU A 200 -1.64 -8.47 2.43
N SER A 201 -2.38 -8.03 3.44
CA SER A 201 -1.80 -7.59 4.72
C SER A 201 -2.68 -7.97 5.90
N VAL A 202 -2.04 -8.07 7.07
CA VAL A 202 -2.71 -8.27 8.36
C VAL A 202 -2.70 -6.96 9.13
N GLN A 203 -3.87 -6.54 9.61
CA GLN A 203 -4.02 -5.43 10.55
C GLN A 203 -4.90 -5.87 11.72
N GLY A 204 -4.30 -6.30 12.84
CA GLY A 204 -5.04 -6.82 13.98
C GLY A 204 -5.75 -8.15 13.65
N ASP A 205 -7.08 -8.13 13.62
CA ASP A 205 -7.93 -9.27 13.21
C ASP A 205 -8.53 -9.08 11.79
N GLU A 206 -7.97 -8.16 11.00
CA GLU A 206 -8.39 -7.85 9.63
C GLU A 206 -7.37 -8.40 8.63
N LEU A 207 -7.86 -9.14 7.64
CA LEU A 207 -7.08 -9.50 6.45
C LEU A 207 -7.48 -8.55 5.31
N GLN A 208 -6.52 -7.81 4.78
CA GLN A 208 -6.81 -6.84 3.72
C GLN A 208 -6.36 -7.40 2.38
N LEU A 209 -7.19 -7.19 1.35
CA LEU A 209 -6.91 -7.57 -0.03
C LEU A 209 -6.89 -6.31 -0.90
N TYR A 210 -5.75 -6.10 -1.56
CA TYR A 210 -5.53 -5.04 -2.55
C TYR A 210 -5.32 -5.68 -3.92
N VAL A 211 -6.01 -5.17 -4.95
CA VAL A 211 -5.90 -5.69 -6.32
C VAL A 211 -5.94 -4.54 -7.32
N GLY A 212 -4.97 -4.51 -8.22
CA GLY A 212 -4.87 -3.46 -9.24
C GLY A 212 -4.68 -2.07 -8.62
N ASP A 213 -5.29 -1.06 -9.24
CA ASP A 213 -5.04 0.34 -8.87
C ASP A 213 -6.04 0.86 -7.82
N ARG A 214 -7.22 0.24 -7.70
CA ARG A 214 -8.34 0.81 -6.93
C ARG A 214 -9.07 -0.16 -6.02
N PHE A 215 -8.96 -1.46 -6.22
CA PHE A 215 -9.75 -2.40 -5.43
C PHE A 215 -9.07 -2.69 -4.10
N TRP A 216 -9.81 -2.42 -3.03
CA TRP A 216 -9.43 -2.74 -1.66
C TRP A 216 -10.65 -3.25 -0.91
N VAL A 217 -10.45 -4.29 -0.10
CA VAL A 217 -11.49 -4.82 0.80
C VAL A 217 -10.85 -5.41 2.05
N GLU A 218 -11.53 -5.23 3.18
CA GLU A 218 -11.19 -5.84 4.46
C GLU A 218 -12.03 -7.11 4.67
N TYR A 219 -11.36 -8.19 5.08
CA TYR A 219 -11.94 -9.45 5.51
C TYR A 219 -11.85 -9.53 7.03
N PHE A 220 -12.96 -9.23 7.69
CA PHE A 220 -13.06 -9.16 9.14
C PHE A 220 -14.36 -9.78 9.66
N PRO A 221 -14.36 -10.41 10.84
CA PRO A 221 -13.18 -10.76 11.62
C PRO A 221 -12.48 -12.01 11.07
N SER A 222 -11.15 -12.00 10.96
CA SER A 222 -10.36 -13.14 10.47
C SER A 222 -10.47 -14.35 11.40
N SER A 223 -10.86 -14.13 12.65
CA SER A 223 -11.23 -15.18 13.61
C SER A 223 -12.42 -16.07 13.19
N LYS A 224 -13.16 -15.74 12.13
CA LYS A 224 -14.20 -16.61 11.56
C LYS A 224 -13.65 -17.41 10.36
N PRO A 225 -13.64 -18.76 10.39
CA PRO A 225 -13.12 -19.59 9.30
C PRO A 225 -13.72 -19.24 7.93
N VAL A 226 -15.05 -19.04 7.87
CA VAL A 226 -15.77 -18.67 6.64
C VAL A 226 -15.26 -17.38 5.98
N VAL A 227 -14.74 -16.43 6.77
CA VAL A 227 -14.20 -15.17 6.25
C VAL A 227 -12.87 -15.42 5.53
N VAL A 228 -12.02 -16.26 6.12
CA VAL A 228 -10.70 -16.62 5.56
C VAL A 228 -10.85 -17.54 4.35
N GLU A 229 -11.80 -18.48 4.41
CA GLU A 229 -12.14 -19.35 3.28
C GLU A 229 -12.67 -18.55 2.09
N ASP A 230 -13.51 -17.52 2.33
CA ASP A 230 -13.95 -16.64 1.25
C ASP A 230 -12.76 -15.87 0.66
N LEU A 231 -11.91 -15.25 1.49
CA LEU A 231 -10.71 -14.55 1.02
C LEU A 231 -9.83 -15.46 0.17
N GLU A 232 -9.54 -16.67 0.65
CA GLU A 232 -8.75 -17.65 -0.10
C GLU A 232 -9.38 -17.96 -1.45
N ALA A 233 -10.69 -18.26 -1.48
CA ALA A 233 -11.41 -18.53 -2.72
C ALA A 233 -11.34 -17.32 -3.68
N ARG A 234 -11.33 -16.09 -3.17
CA ARG A 234 -11.18 -14.87 -4.00
C ARG A 234 -9.77 -14.69 -4.52
N VAL A 235 -8.74 -14.89 -3.71
CA VAL A 235 -7.33 -14.80 -4.14
C VAL A 235 -7.05 -15.84 -5.23
N LEU A 236 -7.45 -17.09 -5.00
CA LEU A 236 -7.28 -18.16 -5.98
C LEU A 236 -8.10 -17.91 -7.25
N GLY A 237 -9.34 -17.43 -7.11
CA GLY A 237 -10.17 -17.08 -8.25
C GLY A 237 -9.59 -15.93 -9.07
N LEU A 238 -8.93 -14.94 -8.44
CA LEU A 238 -8.25 -13.86 -9.14
C LEU A 238 -7.02 -14.37 -9.91
N ILE A 239 -6.27 -15.30 -9.30
CA ILE A 239 -5.12 -15.94 -9.95
C ILE A 239 -5.58 -16.85 -11.10
N SER A 240 -6.68 -17.60 -10.95
CA SER A 240 -7.20 -18.49 -12.00
C SER A 240 -7.97 -17.77 -13.10
N GLY A 241 -8.40 -16.53 -12.86
CA GLY A 241 -9.26 -15.76 -13.76
C GLY A 241 -10.75 -16.07 -13.61
N GLU A 242 -11.15 -16.89 -12.63
CA GLU A 242 -12.56 -17.13 -12.25
C GLU A 242 -13.18 -15.95 -11.50
N CYS A 243 -12.33 -15.07 -10.95
CA CYS A 243 -12.68 -13.77 -10.45
C CYS A 243 -12.02 -12.65 -11.28
N ARG A 244 -12.65 -11.49 -11.28
CA ARG A 244 -12.18 -10.26 -11.93
C ARG A 244 -12.46 -9.05 -11.07
N ILE A 245 -11.68 -7.99 -11.27
CA ILE A 245 -11.99 -6.66 -10.75
C ILE A 245 -12.59 -5.83 -11.88
N VAL A 246 -13.69 -5.13 -11.59
CA VAL A 246 -14.24 -4.11 -12.49
C VAL A 246 -14.10 -2.75 -11.80
N GLU A 247 -13.16 -1.95 -12.29
CA GLU A 247 -12.88 -0.59 -11.82
C GLU A 247 -13.71 0.40 -12.65
N SER A 248 -14.42 1.32 -12.00
CA SER A 248 -15.21 2.35 -12.64
C SER A 248 -14.58 3.72 -12.42
N TYR A 249 -14.57 4.53 -13.47
CA TYR A 249 -13.92 5.84 -13.49
C TYR A 249 -14.88 6.95 -13.93
N ILE A 250 -14.64 8.16 -13.44
CA ILE A 250 -15.19 9.42 -13.97
C ILE A 250 -13.99 10.24 -14.46
N GLY A 251 -13.88 10.45 -15.78
CA GLY A 251 -12.61 10.92 -16.36
C GLY A 251 -11.48 9.97 -15.96
N HIS A 252 -10.35 10.50 -15.46
CA HIS A 252 -9.23 9.67 -15.00
C HIS A 252 -9.34 9.25 -13.52
N HIS A 253 -10.45 9.56 -12.84
CA HIS A 253 -10.60 9.28 -11.41
C HIS A 253 -11.36 7.98 -11.18
N GLY A 254 -10.68 6.99 -10.58
CA GLY A 254 -11.33 5.76 -10.13
C GLY A 254 -12.29 6.07 -8.98
N VAL A 255 -13.58 5.80 -9.17
CA VAL A 255 -14.62 6.15 -8.21
C VAL A 255 -15.20 4.96 -7.47
N SER A 256 -15.09 3.76 -8.04
CA SER A 256 -15.49 2.51 -7.39
C SER A 256 -14.82 1.33 -8.04
N ALA A 257 -14.71 0.22 -7.31
CA ALA A 257 -14.25 -1.05 -7.85
C ALA A 257 -15.08 -2.18 -7.26
N ARG A 258 -15.30 -3.25 -8.04
CA ARG A 258 -16.04 -4.44 -7.61
C ARG A 258 -15.26 -5.70 -7.93
N LEU A 259 -15.22 -6.61 -6.97
CA LEU A 259 -14.79 -7.98 -7.19
C LEU A 259 -15.99 -8.78 -7.66
N GLU A 260 -15.85 -9.42 -8.81
CA GLU A 260 -16.85 -10.32 -9.38
C GLU A 260 -16.25 -11.70 -9.56
N CYS A 261 -16.98 -12.74 -9.20
CA CYS A 261 -16.59 -14.12 -9.47
C CYS A 261 -17.72 -14.84 -10.17
N ARG A 262 -17.39 -15.85 -10.98
CA ARG A 262 -18.40 -16.71 -11.61
C ARG A 262 -19.17 -17.49 -10.53
N ASP A 263 -20.48 -17.57 -10.67
CA ASP A 263 -21.31 -18.52 -9.93
C ASP A 263 -21.36 -19.87 -10.67
N GLU A 264 -22.04 -20.85 -10.07
CA GLU A 264 -22.21 -22.20 -10.64
C GLU A 264 -22.87 -22.18 -12.04
N SER A 265 -23.63 -21.12 -12.36
CA SER A 265 -24.22 -20.92 -13.68
C SER A 265 -23.31 -20.18 -14.67
N GLY A 266 -22.06 -19.92 -14.29
CA GLY A 266 -21.07 -19.18 -15.09
C GLY A 266 -21.30 -17.67 -15.14
N ARG A 267 -22.27 -17.13 -14.39
CA ARG A 267 -22.59 -15.69 -14.38
C ARG A 267 -21.70 -14.95 -13.39
N TRP A 268 -21.30 -13.74 -13.76
CA TRP A 268 -20.56 -12.85 -12.88
C TRP A 268 -21.46 -12.37 -11.73
N ARG A 269 -21.02 -12.64 -10.49
CA ARG A 269 -21.67 -12.16 -9.27
C ARG A 269 -20.70 -11.30 -8.49
N ARG A 270 -21.17 -10.12 -8.07
CA ARG A 270 -20.43 -9.24 -7.17
C ARG A 270 -20.26 -9.91 -5.81
N ARG A 271 -19.03 -9.98 -5.34
CA ARG A 271 -18.66 -10.52 -4.02
C ARG A 271 -18.24 -9.45 -3.04
N ALA A 272 -17.55 -8.42 -3.53
CA ALA A 272 -17.16 -7.27 -2.74
C ALA A 272 -17.18 -5.99 -3.59
N ARG A 273 -17.22 -4.85 -2.91
CA ARG A 273 -17.26 -3.52 -3.54
C ARG A 273 -16.55 -2.51 -2.67
N TRP A 274 -15.74 -1.69 -3.32
CA TRP A 274 -15.25 -0.43 -2.79
C TRP A 274 -15.86 0.74 -3.58
N SER A 275 -16.12 1.86 -2.92
CA SER A 275 -16.64 3.07 -3.58
C SER A 275 -16.29 4.34 -2.81
N SER A 276 -15.93 5.38 -3.55
CA SER A 276 -15.81 6.74 -3.05
C SER A 276 -17.15 7.48 -3.10
N LEU A 277 -17.27 8.60 -2.37
CA LEU A 277 -18.43 9.49 -2.47
C LEU A 277 -18.63 10.06 -3.87
N ARG A 278 -17.56 10.20 -4.67
CA ARG A 278 -17.65 10.64 -6.07
C ARG A 278 -18.44 9.66 -6.95
N SER A 279 -18.58 8.40 -6.52
CA SER A 279 -19.44 7.41 -7.20
C SER A 279 -20.93 7.72 -7.13
N LEU A 280 -21.35 8.76 -6.39
CA LEU A 280 -22.73 9.24 -6.36
C LEU A 280 -23.00 10.34 -7.39
N LEU A 281 -21.96 10.93 -7.98
CA LEU A 281 -22.13 11.97 -8.99
C LEU A 281 -22.74 11.39 -10.28
N PRO A 282 -23.73 12.06 -10.89
CA PRO A 282 -24.40 11.61 -12.11
C PRO A 282 -23.57 11.92 -13.37
N LEU A 283 -22.25 11.72 -13.30
CA LEU A 283 -21.34 11.94 -14.43
C LEU A 283 -21.11 10.63 -15.19
N ARG A 284 -20.78 10.75 -16.49
CA ARG A 284 -20.51 9.60 -17.36
C ARG A 284 -19.34 8.79 -16.82
N ARG A 285 -19.53 7.46 -16.78
CA ARG A 285 -18.56 6.49 -16.29
C ARG A 285 -18.04 5.61 -17.41
N HIS A 286 -16.82 5.13 -17.24
CA HIS A 286 -16.30 4.01 -18.01
C HIS A 286 -15.70 2.98 -17.07
N GLU A 287 -15.64 1.73 -17.52
CA GLU A 287 -15.14 0.61 -16.74
C GLU A 287 -13.85 0.05 -17.35
N ARG A 288 -12.93 -0.38 -16.48
CA ARG A 288 -11.75 -1.17 -16.80
C ARG A 288 -11.88 -2.52 -16.10
N VAL A 289 -11.66 -3.60 -16.83
CA VAL A 289 -11.71 -4.95 -16.27
C VAL A 289 -10.29 -5.48 -16.09
N LEU A 290 -9.96 -5.90 -14.88
CA LEU A 290 -8.74 -6.63 -14.55
C LEU A 290 -9.13 -8.10 -14.35
N GLN A 291 -8.72 -8.96 -15.28
CA GLN A 291 -8.96 -10.39 -15.22
C GLN A 291 -7.73 -11.15 -15.70
N ASN A 292 -7.36 -12.20 -14.97
CA ASN A 292 -6.16 -12.97 -15.24
C ASN A 292 -6.41 -14.07 -16.29
N VAL A 293 -6.95 -13.68 -17.43
CA VAL A 293 -7.09 -14.55 -18.60
C VAL A 293 -5.96 -14.23 -19.59
N GLY A 294 -5.49 -15.25 -20.30
CA GLY A 294 -4.49 -15.11 -21.37
C GLY A 294 -4.93 -14.12 -22.46
N PRO A 295 -4.05 -13.78 -23.41
CA PRO A 295 -4.50 -13.17 -24.66
C PRO A 295 -5.56 -14.05 -25.35
#